data_AF-A0A671L187-F1
#
_entry.id   AF-A0A671L187-F1
#
_cell.length_a   1.000
_cell.length_b   1.000
_cell.length_c   1.000
_cell.angle_alpha   90.00
_cell.angle_beta   90.00
_cell.angle_gamma   90.00
#
_symmetry.space_group_name_H-M   'P 1'
#
loop_
_entity.id
_entity.type
_entity.pdbx_description
1 polymer ?
#
loop_
_entity_poly.entity_id
_entity_poly.type
_entity_poly.pdbx_seq_one_letter_code
_entity_poly.pdbx_strand_id
1 'polypeptide(L)'
;VSITTESNTKCVSRAVSNMDPAPASYYGPLDKNNPVLSAFQKINTEKRLKTRISLIFCSALSIKLFETWNKFKSRLPPSYFEEHLLQTADFLFDSKLYRLALWQGYRLYLQQFCTLSLESIRDVEHFKQSFFSDGFDSKRARLTFRALQGECQCIFYLEKERGALPDQSGVQNLLSILGFVRILMQAVLPDENLCWILYNGSLHMYNICRFLMSAGHASQVHKNMPLSMIFCITFQNIQYYITFL
;
A
#
# COMPACT_ATOMS: atom_id res chain seq x y z
N VAL A 1 -35.93 70.29 -13.47
CA VAL A 1 -34.62 70.33 -14.16
C VAL A 1 -33.59 70.82 -13.14
N SER A 2 -33.30 69.98 -12.14
CA SER A 2 -32.14 69.06 -12.08
C SER A 2 -30.86 69.82 -11.75
N ILE A 3 -30.64 69.97 -10.44
CA ILE A 3 -29.40 70.45 -9.82
C ILE A 3 -28.57 69.20 -9.50
N THR A 4 -27.38 69.10 -10.06
CA THR A 4 -26.36 68.13 -9.64
C THR A 4 -25.04 68.86 -9.47
N THR A 5 -24.63 68.91 -8.22
CA THR A 5 -23.38 69.43 -7.68
C THR A 5 -22.24 68.44 -7.94
N GLU A 6 -21.19 68.89 -8.63
CA GLU A 6 -19.87 68.25 -8.60
C GLU A 6 -19.07 68.81 -7.43
N SER A 7 -18.67 67.94 -6.49
CA SER A 7 -17.60 68.26 -5.55
C SER A 7 -16.71 67.03 -5.32
N ASN A 8 -15.41 67.30 -5.47
CA ASN A 8 -14.26 66.44 -5.24
C ASN A 8 -14.33 65.66 -3.92
N THR A 9 -13.98 64.37 -3.95
CA THR A 9 -13.14 63.79 -2.89
C THR A 9 -12.31 62.63 -3.43
N LYS A 10 -10.99 62.82 -3.43
CA LYS A 10 -9.96 61.82 -3.68
C LYS A 10 -10.16 60.62 -2.73
N CYS A 11 -10.47 59.45 -3.27
CA CYS A 11 -10.24 58.19 -2.57
C CYS A 11 -8.87 57.64 -2.96
N VAL A 12 -7.95 57.64 -2.00
CA VAL A 12 -6.71 56.86 -2.07
C VAL A 12 -7.10 55.39 -1.90
N SER A 13 -7.24 54.66 -3.00
CA SER A 13 -7.28 53.20 -2.99
C SER A 13 -5.88 52.67 -3.30
N ARG A 14 -5.18 52.29 -2.23
CA ARG A 14 -4.05 51.35 -2.30
C ARG A 14 -4.50 50.15 -3.14
N ALA A 15 -3.83 49.92 -4.27
CA ALA A 15 -3.90 48.63 -4.94
C ALA A 15 -3.31 47.59 -3.98
N VAL A 16 -4.19 46.96 -3.19
CA VAL A 16 -3.87 45.69 -2.55
C VAL A 16 -3.81 44.70 -3.69
N SER A 17 -2.59 44.39 -4.12
CA SER A 17 -2.32 43.22 -4.92
C SER A 17 -2.73 42.02 -4.07
N ASN A 18 -3.96 41.54 -4.28
CA ASN A 18 -4.35 40.19 -3.92
C ASN A 18 -3.55 39.25 -4.83
N MET A 19 -2.26 39.09 -4.52
CA MET A 19 -1.57 37.86 -4.87
C MET A 19 -2.05 36.84 -3.85
N ASP A 20 -2.97 35.97 -4.28
CA ASP A 20 -3.09 34.66 -3.67
C ASP A 20 -1.68 34.08 -3.56
N PRO A 21 -1.24 33.63 -2.37
CA PRO A 21 0.09 33.07 -2.24
C PRO A 21 0.15 31.86 -3.16
N ALA A 22 1.03 31.93 -4.17
CA ALA A 22 1.29 30.81 -5.05
C ALA A 22 1.49 29.56 -4.18
N PRO A 23 0.80 28.44 -4.48
CA PRO A 23 0.92 27.24 -3.67
C PRO A 23 2.40 26.92 -3.61
N ALA A 24 2.97 26.86 -2.40
CA ALA A 24 4.38 26.56 -2.19
C ALA A 24 4.68 25.14 -2.69
N SER A 25 4.86 25.01 -4.00
CA SER A 25 5.36 23.85 -4.70
C SER A 25 6.86 23.83 -4.47
N TYR A 26 7.31 22.78 -3.81
CA TYR A 26 8.69 22.62 -3.41
C TYR A 26 9.57 22.32 -4.63
N TYR A 27 10.61 23.13 -4.87
CA TYR A 27 11.77 22.73 -5.68
C TYR A 27 13.05 23.27 -5.04
N GLY A 28 13.67 22.44 -4.20
CA GLY A 28 15.04 22.55 -3.73
C GLY A 28 15.64 21.15 -3.61
N PRO A 29 16.94 21.00 -3.32
CA PRO A 29 17.58 19.70 -3.12
C PRO A 29 16.85 18.87 -2.05
N LEU A 30 16.91 17.53 -2.15
CA LEU A 30 16.38 16.62 -1.11
C LEU A 30 17.32 16.59 0.11
N ASP A 31 17.57 17.75 0.71
CA ASP A 31 18.49 17.92 1.82
C ASP A 31 17.77 18.26 3.13
N LYS A 32 18.53 18.22 4.23
CA LYS A 32 18.07 18.52 5.59
C LYS A 32 17.61 19.98 5.79
N ASN A 33 17.88 20.87 4.85
CA ASN A 33 17.50 22.28 4.93
C ASN A 33 16.11 22.52 4.34
N ASN A 34 15.55 21.52 3.64
CA ASN A 34 14.19 21.58 3.13
C ASN A 34 13.17 21.59 4.29
N PRO A 35 12.37 22.65 4.44
CA PRO A 35 11.36 22.73 5.49
C PRO A 35 10.20 21.74 5.29
N VAL A 36 9.85 21.39 4.05
CA VAL A 36 8.81 20.40 3.71
C VAL A 36 9.26 18.99 4.08
N LEU A 37 10.50 18.61 3.74
CA LEU A 37 11.07 17.32 4.17
C LEU A 37 11.25 17.25 5.67
N SER A 38 11.74 18.33 6.30
CA SER A 38 11.90 18.38 7.76
C SER A 38 10.56 18.21 8.49
N ALA A 39 9.50 18.84 7.98
CA ALA A 39 8.15 18.68 8.53
C ALA A 39 7.61 17.26 8.32
N PHE A 40 7.80 16.70 7.12
CA PHE A 40 7.39 15.35 6.78
C PHE A 40 8.12 14.29 7.62
N GLN A 41 9.45 14.37 7.72
CA GLN A 41 10.27 13.49 8.54
C GLN A 41 9.89 13.59 10.02
N LYS A 42 9.64 14.79 10.55
CA LYS A 42 9.15 14.97 11.93
C LYS A 42 7.80 14.29 12.20
N ILE A 43 6.96 14.12 11.19
CA ILE A 43 5.70 13.36 11.29
C ILE A 43 6.01 11.86 11.21
N ASN A 44 6.89 11.45 10.29
CA ASN A 44 7.21 10.05 10.01
C ASN A 44 8.24 9.41 10.95
N THR A 45 8.85 10.16 11.88
CA THR A 45 9.71 9.54 12.90
C THR A 45 8.96 8.45 13.67
N GLU A 46 9.49 7.23 13.64
CA GLU A 46 8.88 6.02 14.22
C GLU A 46 8.42 6.21 15.67
N LYS A 47 9.20 6.93 16.49
CA LYS A 47 8.82 7.23 17.89
C LYS A 47 7.52 8.04 17.97
N ARG A 48 7.35 9.07 17.14
CA ARG A 48 6.13 9.88 17.13
C ARG A 48 4.98 9.16 16.44
N LEU A 49 5.26 8.36 15.43
CA LEU A 49 4.26 7.49 14.83
C LEU A 49 3.74 6.52 15.90
N LYS A 50 4.60 5.79 16.62
CA LYS A 50 4.22 4.92 17.75
C LYS A 50 3.40 5.65 18.81
N THR A 51 3.89 6.79 19.32
CA THR A 51 3.17 7.54 20.36
C THR A 51 1.80 8.01 19.87
N ARG A 52 1.72 8.58 18.66
CA ARG A 52 0.45 9.03 18.09
C ARG A 52 -0.47 7.86 17.79
N ILE A 53 0.05 6.77 17.22
CA ILE A 53 -0.68 5.56 16.89
C ILE A 53 -1.24 4.88 18.16
N SER A 54 -0.48 4.87 19.25
CA SER A 54 -0.97 4.38 20.56
C SER A 54 -2.12 5.23 21.12
N LEU A 55 -2.17 6.53 20.78
CA LEU A 55 -3.26 7.44 21.11
C LEU A 55 -4.43 7.36 20.09
N ILE A 56 -4.24 6.70 18.94
CA ILE A 56 -5.11 6.70 17.74
C ILE A 56 -6.14 5.55 17.73
N PHE A 57 -6.39 4.87 18.85
CA PHE A 57 -7.56 3.98 18.95
C PHE A 57 -8.91 4.69 18.69
N CYS A 58 -8.90 6.03 18.58
CA CYS A 58 -9.97 6.83 17.97
C CYS A 58 -9.73 7.04 16.46
N SER A 59 -10.56 6.39 15.63
CA SER A 59 -10.55 6.45 14.15
C SER A 59 -10.45 7.87 13.57
N ALA A 60 -11.07 8.86 14.23
CA ALA A 60 -11.06 10.25 13.79
C ALA A 60 -9.67 10.91 13.82
N LEU A 61 -8.79 10.51 14.74
CA LEU A 61 -7.45 11.11 14.89
C LEU A 61 -6.45 10.50 13.89
N SER A 62 -6.59 9.22 13.56
CA SER A 62 -5.87 8.61 12.42
C SER A 62 -6.21 9.32 11.12
N ILE A 63 -7.50 9.54 10.84
CA ILE A 63 -7.96 10.13 9.57
C ILE A 63 -7.33 11.50 9.37
N LYS A 64 -7.34 12.39 10.38
CA LYS A 64 -6.69 13.71 10.30
C LYS A 64 -5.19 13.65 10.06
N LEU A 65 -4.49 12.65 10.63
CA LEU A 65 -3.07 12.47 10.41
C LEU A 65 -2.78 12.06 8.96
N PHE A 66 -3.52 11.10 8.43
CA PHE A 66 -3.39 10.65 7.05
C PHE A 66 -3.87 11.71 6.03
N GLU A 67 -4.90 12.49 6.35
CA GLU A 67 -5.29 13.67 5.55
C GLU A 67 -4.17 14.71 5.50
N THR A 68 -3.55 14.99 6.65
CA THR A 68 -2.39 15.89 6.72
C THR A 68 -1.23 15.32 5.92
N TRP A 69 -1.04 14.01 5.95
CA TRP A 69 0.01 13.33 5.19
C TRP A 69 -0.26 13.40 3.68
N ASN A 70 -1.50 13.20 3.23
CA ASN A 70 -1.91 13.31 1.84
C ASN A 70 -1.71 14.72 1.26
N LYS A 71 -1.74 15.77 2.08
CA LYS A 71 -1.38 17.14 1.64
C LYS A 71 0.08 17.26 1.22
N PHE A 72 0.96 16.34 1.65
CA PHE A 72 2.35 16.30 1.20
C PHE A 72 2.52 15.57 -0.14
N LYS A 73 1.52 14.82 -0.61
CA LYS A 73 1.59 14.10 -1.90
C LYS A 73 1.83 15.06 -3.07
N SER A 74 1.20 16.22 -3.08
CA SER A 74 1.40 17.26 -4.10
C SER A 74 2.65 18.12 -3.88
N ARG A 75 3.33 17.96 -2.74
CA ARG A 75 4.46 18.80 -2.32
C ARG A 75 5.80 18.07 -2.33
N LEU A 76 5.80 16.76 -2.55
CA LEU A 76 7.00 15.92 -2.55
C LEU A 76 7.15 15.20 -3.90
N PRO A 77 8.38 14.86 -4.30
CA PRO A 77 8.58 13.96 -5.43
C PRO A 77 7.82 12.64 -5.24
N PRO A 78 7.09 12.14 -6.25
CA PRO A 78 6.24 10.95 -6.12
C PRO A 78 7.01 9.73 -5.59
N SER A 79 8.20 9.46 -6.13
CA SER A 79 9.03 8.33 -5.71
C SER A 79 9.42 8.37 -4.23
N TYR A 80 9.77 9.55 -3.71
CA TYR A 80 10.13 9.73 -2.30
C TYR A 80 8.93 9.50 -1.39
N PHE A 81 7.76 10.05 -1.76
CA PHE A 81 6.53 9.90 -1.01
C PHE A 81 6.07 8.45 -0.98
N GLU A 82 6.05 7.79 -2.14
CA GLU A 82 5.67 6.38 -2.31
C GLU A 82 6.53 5.43 -1.46
N GLU A 83 7.85 5.66 -1.43
CA GLU A 83 8.76 4.84 -0.62
C GLU A 83 8.50 5.00 0.88
N HIS A 84 8.31 6.24 1.36
CA HIS A 84 7.99 6.50 2.77
C HIS A 84 6.58 6.03 3.15
N LEU A 85 5.64 6.07 2.21
CA LEU A 85 4.30 5.51 2.39
C LEU A 85 4.39 4.02 2.72
N LEU A 86 5.12 3.26 1.91
CA LEU A 86 5.28 1.82 2.11
C LEU A 86 6.15 1.51 3.33
N GLN A 87 7.21 2.27 3.62
CA GLN A 87 7.96 2.11 4.87
C GLN A 87 7.08 2.27 6.11
N THR A 88 6.14 3.20 6.08
CA THR A 88 5.18 3.38 7.17
C THR A 88 4.17 2.24 7.22
N ALA A 89 3.74 1.73 6.07
CA ALA A 89 2.85 0.56 5.99
C ALA A 89 3.50 -0.68 6.60
N ASP A 90 4.76 -0.95 6.28
CA ASP A 90 5.58 -2.01 6.88
C ASP A 90 5.70 -1.81 8.40
N PHE A 91 6.02 -0.59 8.84
CA PHE A 91 6.10 -0.28 10.27
C PHE A 91 4.77 -0.54 11.01
N LEU A 92 3.63 -0.16 10.41
CA LEU A 92 2.30 -0.42 10.94
C LEU A 92 2.01 -1.92 10.98
N PHE A 93 2.41 -2.65 9.94
CA PHE A 93 2.25 -4.09 9.84
C PHE A 93 3.03 -4.82 10.95
N ASP A 94 4.31 -4.46 11.14
CA ASP A 94 5.17 -5.02 12.19
C ASP A 94 4.64 -4.70 13.60
N SER A 95 3.96 -3.57 13.73
CA SER A 95 3.26 -3.17 14.96
C SER A 95 1.90 -3.84 15.14
N LYS A 96 1.54 -4.81 14.27
CA LYS A 96 0.25 -5.53 14.25
C LYS A 96 -0.98 -4.67 14.01
N LEU A 97 -0.80 -3.52 13.35
CA LEU A 97 -1.89 -2.60 13.01
C LEU A 97 -2.33 -2.83 11.56
N TYR A 98 -2.70 -4.07 11.26
CA TYR A 98 -2.93 -4.54 9.90
C TYR A 98 -4.00 -3.74 9.17
N ARG A 99 -5.07 -3.33 9.87
CA ARG A 99 -6.13 -2.49 9.27
C ARG A 99 -5.58 -1.14 8.80
N LEU A 100 -4.72 -0.50 9.59
CA LEU A 100 -4.12 0.78 9.22
C LEU A 100 -3.07 0.59 8.12
N ALA A 101 -2.20 -0.41 8.24
CA ALA A 101 -1.20 -0.74 7.21
C ALA A 101 -1.86 -1.00 5.85
N LEU A 102 -2.99 -1.72 5.84
CA LEU A 102 -3.79 -1.98 4.66
C LEU A 102 -4.35 -0.69 4.05
N TRP A 103 -5.22 0.00 4.77
CA TRP A 103 -6.02 1.10 4.21
C TRP A 103 -5.22 2.37 3.97
N GLN A 104 -4.21 2.64 4.79
CA GLN A 104 -3.45 3.88 4.75
C GLN A 104 -2.04 3.71 4.18
N GLY A 105 -1.70 2.50 3.74
CA GLY A 105 -0.41 2.16 3.20
C GLY A 105 -0.55 1.42 1.88
N TYR A 106 -0.59 0.08 1.96
CA TYR A 106 -0.53 -0.80 0.79
C TYR A 106 -1.66 -0.54 -0.22
N ARG A 107 -2.92 -0.52 0.21
CA ARG A 107 -4.05 -0.30 -0.69
C ARG A 107 -4.09 1.13 -1.22
N LEU A 108 -3.72 2.11 -0.39
CA LEU A 108 -3.63 3.52 -0.81
C LEU A 108 -2.59 3.69 -1.93
N TYR A 109 -1.46 2.98 -1.85
CA TYR A 109 -0.46 2.94 -2.90
C TYR A 109 -1.01 2.30 -4.19
N LEU A 110 -1.68 1.15 -4.07
CA LEU A 110 -2.15 0.35 -5.21
C LEU A 110 -3.31 0.99 -5.98
N GLN A 111 -4.16 1.76 -5.30
CA GLN A 111 -5.26 2.53 -5.90
C GLN A 111 -4.82 3.53 -6.97
N GLN A 112 -3.52 3.85 -7.03
CA GLN A 112 -2.95 4.68 -8.09
C GLN A 112 -2.91 3.97 -9.45
N PHE A 113 -3.00 2.64 -9.46
CA PHE A 113 -2.92 1.80 -10.66
C PHE A 113 -4.25 1.09 -10.92
N CYS A 114 -4.81 0.48 -9.87
CA CYS A 114 -6.03 -0.31 -9.95
C CYS A 114 -6.92 -0.04 -8.74
N THR A 115 -8.17 0.33 -8.99
CA THR A 115 -9.17 0.55 -7.94
C THR A 115 -9.94 -0.72 -7.58
N LEU A 116 -9.76 -1.80 -8.34
CA LEU A 116 -10.43 -3.07 -8.11
C LEU A 116 -9.83 -3.81 -6.91
N SER A 117 -10.61 -4.68 -6.28
CA SER A 117 -10.11 -5.57 -5.24
C SER A 117 -9.20 -6.64 -5.85
N LEU A 118 -8.23 -7.14 -5.06
CA LEU A 118 -7.35 -8.23 -5.50
C LEU A 118 -8.14 -9.48 -5.93
N GLU A 119 -9.28 -9.72 -5.30
CA GLU A 119 -10.20 -10.84 -5.61
C GLU A 119 -10.77 -10.78 -7.03
N SER A 120 -10.80 -9.60 -7.65
CA SER A 120 -11.33 -9.40 -9.00
C SER A 120 -10.32 -9.74 -10.11
N ILE A 121 -9.05 -9.91 -9.76
CA ILE A 121 -7.98 -10.24 -10.70
C ILE A 121 -8.05 -11.74 -11.02
N ARG A 122 -8.28 -12.08 -12.30
CA ARG A 122 -8.65 -13.44 -12.72
C ARG A 122 -7.51 -14.26 -13.30
N ASP A 123 -6.55 -13.59 -13.93
CA ASP A 123 -5.46 -14.21 -14.68
C ASP A 123 -4.21 -13.32 -14.72
N VAL A 124 -3.12 -13.89 -15.26
CA VAL A 124 -1.79 -13.26 -15.32
C VAL A 124 -1.78 -12.02 -16.22
N GLU A 125 -2.55 -12.00 -17.29
CA GLU A 125 -2.61 -10.85 -18.20
C GLU A 125 -3.33 -9.68 -17.55
N HIS A 126 -4.49 -9.92 -16.92
CA HIS A 126 -5.21 -8.91 -16.17
C HIS A 126 -4.36 -8.37 -15.00
N PHE A 127 -3.60 -9.23 -14.30
CA PHE A 127 -2.66 -8.82 -13.27
C PHE A 127 -1.57 -7.87 -13.82
N LYS A 128 -0.91 -8.26 -14.92
CA LYS A 128 0.14 -7.45 -15.55
C LYS A 128 -0.40 -6.12 -16.04
N GLN A 129 -1.54 -6.12 -16.72
CA GLN A 129 -2.18 -4.89 -17.22
C GLN A 129 -2.60 -3.95 -16.09
N SER A 130 -3.09 -4.50 -14.96
CA SER A 130 -3.57 -3.69 -13.83
C SER A 130 -2.46 -3.01 -13.04
N PHE A 131 -1.31 -3.67 -12.87
CA PHE A 131 -0.27 -3.22 -11.93
C PHE A 131 1.10 -2.96 -12.57
N PHE A 132 1.34 -3.50 -13.77
CA PHE A 132 2.64 -3.50 -14.43
C PHE A 132 2.51 -3.26 -15.94
N SER A 133 1.71 -2.26 -16.34
CA SER A 133 1.56 -1.85 -17.75
C SER A 133 2.91 -1.53 -18.41
N ASP A 134 3.85 -1.02 -17.61
CA ASP A 134 5.20 -0.63 -18.03
C ASP A 134 6.23 -1.78 -17.87
N GLY A 135 5.77 -2.99 -17.51
CA GLY A 135 6.63 -4.14 -17.25
C GLY A 135 7.26 -4.17 -15.85
N PHE A 136 7.97 -5.27 -15.56
CA PHE A 136 8.59 -5.55 -14.27
C PHE A 136 9.93 -4.82 -14.05
N ASP A 137 10.57 -4.36 -15.11
CA ASP A 137 11.82 -3.57 -15.03
C ASP A 137 11.60 -2.10 -14.66
N SER A 138 10.34 -1.68 -14.52
CA SER A 138 10.02 -0.30 -14.17
C SER A 138 10.54 0.04 -12.76
N LYS A 139 10.99 1.29 -12.58
CA LYS A 139 11.50 1.77 -11.27
C LYS A 139 10.51 1.61 -10.12
N ARG A 140 9.20 1.54 -10.42
CA ARG A 140 8.12 1.38 -9.45
C ARG A 140 7.75 -0.08 -9.17
N ALA A 141 8.12 -1.02 -10.04
CA ALA A 141 7.71 -2.42 -9.92
C ALA A 141 8.03 -3.03 -8.54
N ARG A 142 9.23 -2.75 -8.01
CA ARG A 142 9.63 -3.19 -6.66
C ARG A 142 8.66 -2.71 -5.56
N LEU A 143 8.23 -1.46 -5.63
CA LEU A 143 7.28 -0.88 -4.66
C LEU A 143 5.88 -1.48 -4.85
N THR A 144 5.45 -1.69 -6.09
CA THR A 144 4.19 -2.37 -6.42
C THR A 144 4.15 -3.79 -5.89
N PHE A 145 5.20 -4.58 -6.09
CA PHE A 145 5.27 -5.93 -5.51
C PHE A 145 5.21 -5.93 -3.99
N ARG A 146 5.97 -5.05 -3.32
CA ARG A 146 5.92 -4.88 -1.86
C ARG A 146 4.50 -4.56 -1.39
N ALA A 147 3.81 -3.65 -2.08
CA ALA A 147 2.45 -3.27 -1.73
C ALA A 147 1.44 -4.42 -1.93
N LEU A 148 1.53 -5.15 -3.04
CA LEU A 148 0.67 -6.31 -3.31
C LEU A 148 0.84 -7.41 -2.26
N GLN A 149 2.09 -7.73 -1.90
CA GLN A 149 2.39 -8.71 -0.86
C GLN A 149 1.89 -8.24 0.51
N GLY A 150 2.14 -6.98 0.86
CA GLY A 150 1.68 -6.38 2.11
C GLY A 150 0.15 -6.36 2.22
N GLU A 151 -0.57 -6.05 1.14
CA GLU A 151 -2.03 -6.10 1.11
C GLU A 151 -2.57 -7.52 1.36
N CYS A 152 -2.02 -8.54 0.69
CA CYS A 152 -2.39 -9.93 0.91
C CYS A 152 -2.14 -10.36 2.37
N GLN A 153 -0.97 -10.00 2.91
CA GLN A 153 -0.62 -10.31 4.30
C GLN A 153 -1.57 -9.63 5.29
N CYS A 154 -1.87 -8.35 5.11
CA CYS A 154 -2.83 -7.64 5.96
C CYS A 154 -4.20 -8.30 5.95
N ILE A 155 -4.71 -8.70 4.78
CA ILE A 155 -6.01 -9.37 4.67
C ILE A 155 -5.99 -10.69 5.45
N PHE A 156 -4.96 -11.51 5.28
CA PHE A 156 -4.80 -12.76 6.04
C PHE A 156 -4.76 -12.54 7.56
N TYR A 157 -3.95 -11.60 8.04
CA TYR A 157 -3.82 -11.36 9.48
C TYR A 157 -5.09 -10.74 10.08
N LEU A 158 -5.82 -9.90 9.33
CA LEU A 158 -7.12 -9.39 9.76
C LEU A 158 -8.16 -10.49 9.91
N GLU A 159 -8.18 -11.48 9.01
CA GLU A 159 -9.05 -12.65 9.17
C GLU A 159 -8.64 -13.48 10.40
N LYS A 160 -7.34 -13.64 10.64
CA LYS A 160 -6.82 -14.34 11.82
C LYS A 160 -7.15 -13.64 13.14
N GLU A 161 -7.24 -12.31 13.14
CA GLU A 161 -7.63 -11.52 14.34
C GLU A 161 -9.11 -11.65 14.69
N ARG A 162 -9.98 -12.06 13.75
CA ARG A 162 -11.42 -12.26 14.02
C ARG A 162 -11.69 -13.48 14.90
N GLY A 163 -10.82 -14.48 14.88
CA GLY A 163 -10.98 -15.68 15.69
C GLY A 163 -10.07 -16.83 15.27
N ALA A 164 -10.10 -17.91 16.06
CA ALA A 164 -9.30 -19.11 15.79
C ALA A 164 -9.75 -19.86 14.53
N LEU A 165 -11.02 -19.72 14.15
CA LEU A 165 -11.62 -20.33 12.96
C LEU A 165 -12.26 -19.23 12.10
N PRO A 166 -11.99 -19.20 10.79
CA PRO A 166 -12.66 -18.27 9.89
C PRO A 166 -14.13 -18.68 9.72
N ASP A 167 -15.02 -17.69 9.63
CA ASP A 167 -16.38 -17.91 9.17
C ASP A 167 -16.41 -18.16 7.64
N GLN A 168 -17.57 -18.49 7.08
CA GLN A 168 -17.69 -18.78 5.65
C GLN A 168 -17.23 -17.62 4.76
N SER A 169 -17.42 -16.37 5.20
CA SER A 169 -16.99 -15.19 4.44
C SER A 169 -15.47 -15.03 4.47
N GLY A 170 -14.86 -15.26 5.64
CA GLY A 170 -13.41 -15.27 5.81
C GLY A 170 -12.75 -16.39 5.02
N VAL A 171 -13.37 -17.58 4.97
CA VAL A 171 -12.90 -18.67 4.10
C VAL A 171 -12.88 -18.24 2.63
N GLN A 172 -13.97 -17.68 2.11
CA GLN A 172 -14.00 -17.22 0.72
C GLN A 172 -12.97 -16.11 0.45
N ASN A 173 -12.85 -15.15 1.35
CA ASN A 173 -11.84 -14.08 1.26
C ASN A 173 -10.42 -14.66 1.17
N LEU A 174 -10.07 -15.60 2.05
CA LEU A 174 -8.76 -16.26 2.04
C LEU A 174 -8.52 -17.11 0.80
N LEU A 175 -9.55 -17.78 0.26
CA LEU A 175 -9.46 -18.50 -1.00
C LEU A 175 -9.24 -17.56 -2.19
N SER A 176 -9.89 -16.39 -2.21
CA SER A 176 -9.66 -15.34 -3.21
C SER A 176 -8.22 -14.82 -3.15
N ILE A 177 -7.70 -14.56 -1.93
CA ILE A 177 -6.30 -14.15 -1.75
C ILE A 177 -5.34 -15.26 -2.18
N LEU A 178 -5.58 -16.53 -1.86
CA LEU A 178 -4.79 -17.64 -2.40
C LEU A 178 -4.77 -17.64 -3.93
N GLY A 179 -5.92 -17.44 -4.57
CA GLY A 179 -6.03 -17.31 -6.01
C GLY A 179 -5.19 -16.15 -6.56
N PHE A 180 -5.22 -15.00 -5.90
CA PHE A 180 -4.41 -13.84 -6.27
C PHE A 180 -2.90 -14.09 -6.13
N VAL A 181 -2.46 -14.63 -4.98
CA VAL A 181 -1.03 -14.93 -4.75
C VAL A 181 -0.52 -15.93 -5.79
N ARG A 182 -1.38 -16.86 -6.22
CA ARG A 182 -1.07 -17.79 -7.33
C ARG A 182 -0.84 -17.06 -8.64
N ILE A 183 -1.73 -16.15 -9.03
CA ILE A 183 -1.57 -15.36 -10.24
C ILE A 183 -0.28 -14.53 -10.19
N LEU A 184 -0.02 -13.88 -9.06
CA LEU A 184 1.19 -13.11 -8.83
C LEU A 184 2.46 -13.95 -9.00
N MET A 185 2.49 -15.15 -8.40
CA MET A 185 3.63 -16.06 -8.56
C MET A 185 3.79 -16.58 -9.99
N GLN A 186 2.69 -16.93 -10.68
CA GLN A 186 2.74 -17.34 -12.08
C GLN A 186 3.28 -16.23 -12.98
N ALA A 187 2.92 -14.98 -12.70
CA ALA A 187 3.35 -13.83 -13.49
C ALA A 187 4.86 -13.62 -13.42
N VAL A 188 5.47 -13.82 -12.25
CA VAL A 188 6.90 -13.58 -11.99
C VAL A 188 7.78 -14.82 -12.16
N LEU A 189 7.19 -16.02 -12.28
CA LEU A 189 7.91 -17.29 -12.42
C LEU A 189 9.00 -17.27 -13.53
N PRO A 190 8.79 -16.64 -14.70
CA PRO A 190 9.82 -16.60 -15.75
C PRO A 190 11.02 -15.70 -15.44
N ASP A 191 10.96 -14.87 -14.39
CA ASP A 191 11.99 -13.88 -14.07
C ASP A 191 12.76 -14.27 -12.79
N GLU A 192 13.98 -14.74 -12.99
CA GLU A 192 14.86 -15.19 -11.90
C GLU A 192 15.19 -14.07 -10.90
N ASN A 193 15.23 -12.81 -11.33
CA ASN A 193 15.51 -11.67 -10.45
C ASN A 193 14.36 -11.43 -9.45
N LEU A 194 13.18 -11.96 -9.73
CA LEU A 194 12.00 -11.89 -8.89
C LEU A 194 11.79 -13.17 -8.06
N CYS A 195 12.79 -14.05 -7.95
CA CYS A 195 12.68 -15.28 -7.15
C CYS A 195 12.30 -15.04 -5.67
N TRP A 196 12.68 -13.89 -5.10
CA TRP A 196 12.28 -13.50 -3.75
C TRP A 196 10.75 -13.31 -3.61
N ILE A 197 10.08 -12.89 -4.69
CA ILE A 197 8.61 -12.81 -4.75
C ILE A 197 8.00 -14.20 -4.65
N LEU A 198 8.56 -15.16 -5.39
CA LEU A 198 8.12 -16.56 -5.37
C LEU A 198 8.29 -17.16 -3.98
N TYR A 199 9.44 -16.94 -3.34
CA TYR A 199 9.70 -17.42 -1.98
C TYR A 199 8.68 -16.87 -0.98
N ASN A 200 8.49 -15.55 -0.96
CA ASN A 200 7.53 -14.88 -0.06
C ASN A 200 6.09 -15.31 -0.35
N GLY A 201 5.72 -15.44 -1.62
CA GLY A 201 4.42 -15.93 -2.06
C GLY A 201 4.15 -17.35 -1.58
N SER A 202 5.13 -18.25 -1.72
CA SER A 202 5.07 -19.64 -1.25
C SER A 202 4.85 -19.73 0.26
N LEU A 203 5.60 -18.94 1.05
CA LEU A 203 5.42 -18.89 2.50
C LEU A 203 4.02 -18.37 2.88
N HIS A 204 3.53 -17.35 2.18
CA HIS A 204 2.22 -16.80 2.42
C HIS A 204 1.09 -17.79 2.09
N MET A 205 1.17 -18.45 0.93
CA MET A 205 0.26 -19.53 0.56
C MET A 205 0.25 -20.64 1.61
N TYR A 206 1.43 -21.11 2.03
CA TYR A 206 1.55 -22.14 3.05
C TYR A 206 0.80 -21.74 4.34
N ASN A 207 0.99 -20.51 4.81
CA ASN A 207 0.36 -20.02 6.03
C ASN A 207 -1.18 -19.95 5.90
N ILE A 208 -1.70 -19.47 4.78
CA ILE A 208 -3.16 -19.42 4.55
C ILE A 208 -3.73 -20.84 4.45
N CYS A 209 -3.10 -21.71 3.66
CA CYS A 209 -3.51 -23.10 3.49
C CYS A 209 -3.51 -23.83 4.83
N ARG A 210 -2.46 -23.67 5.64
CA ARG A 210 -2.36 -24.28 6.98
C ARG A 210 -3.48 -23.80 7.89
N PHE A 211 -3.78 -22.51 7.88
CA PHE A 211 -4.88 -21.94 8.66
C PHE A 211 -6.24 -22.53 8.23
N LEU A 212 -6.54 -22.52 6.94
CA LEU A 212 -7.78 -23.08 6.39
C LEU A 212 -7.92 -24.60 6.64
N MET A 213 -6.84 -25.37 6.50
CA MET A 213 -6.83 -26.81 6.78
C MET A 213 -7.04 -27.10 8.27
N SER A 214 -6.43 -26.32 9.16
CA SER A 214 -6.66 -26.46 10.61
C SER A 214 -8.11 -26.18 11.02
N ALA A 215 -8.84 -25.42 10.19
CA ALA A 215 -10.26 -25.15 10.35
C ALA A 215 -11.19 -26.15 9.64
N GLY A 216 -10.64 -27.22 9.03
CA GLY A 216 -11.43 -28.26 8.36
C GLY A 216 -11.75 -27.99 6.88
N HIS A 217 -11.20 -26.94 6.26
CA HIS A 217 -11.48 -26.57 4.86
C HIS A 217 -10.50 -27.18 3.85
N ALA A 218 -9.91 -28.34 4.17
CA ALA A 218 -8.88 -28.97 3.33
C ALA A 218 -9.36 -29.27 1.90
N SER A 219 -10.59 -29.71 1.70
CA SER A 219 -11.14 -30.00 0.37
C SER A 219 -11.21 -28.77 -0.54
N GLN A 220 -11.54 -27.60 0.01
CA GLN A 220 -11.60 -26.33 -0.73
C GLN A 220 -10.20 -25.82 -1.08
N VAL A 221 -9.24 -25.96 -0.16
CA VAL A 221 -7.83 -25.64 -0.39
C VAL A 221 -7.27 -26.48 -1.55
N HIS A 222 -7.48 -27.80 -1.53
CA HIS A 222 -7.01 -28.70 -2.60
C HIS A 222 -7.59 -28.34 -3.97
N LYS A 223 -8.86 -27.93 -4.04
CA LYS A 223 -9.48 -27.51 -5.31
C LYS A 223 -8.83 -26.24 -5.87
N ASN A 224 -8.42 -25.33 -5.00
CA ASN A 224 -7.88 -24.03 -5.40
C ASN A 224 -6.35 -24.02 -5.61
N MET A 225 -5.65 -25.05 -5.11
CA MET A 225 -4.22 -25.28 -5.31
C MET A 225 -3.95 -26.39 -6.36
N PRO A 226 -3.56 -26.07 -7.61
CA PRO A 226 -3.14 -27.10 -8.56
C PRO A 226 -1.86 -27.79 -8.08
N LEU A 227 -1.74 -29.10 -8.31
CA LEU A 227 -0.58 -29.92 -7.91
C LEU A 227 0.77 -29.35 -8.38
N SER A 228 0.81 -28.64 -9.51
CA SER A 228 2.02 -27.98 -10.02
C SER A 228 2.57 -26.90 -9.09
N MET A 229 1.73 -26.26 -8.27
CA MET A 229 2.17 -25.29 -7.26
C MET A 229 2.57 -25.93 -5.93
N ILE A 230 1.95 -27.05 -5.56
CA ILE A 230 2.45 -27.88 -4.45
C ILE A 230 3.89 -28.30 -4.77
N PHE A 231 4.15 -28.68 -6.02
CA PHE A 231 5.50 -28.93 -6.53
C PHE A 231 6.40 -27.69 -6.48
N CYS A 232 5.93 -26.48 -6.82
CA CYS A 232 6.76 -25.28 -6.67
C CYS A 232 7.15 -25.01 -5.20
N ILE A 233 6.22 -25.19 -4.25
CA ILE A 233 6.51 -25.04 -2.82
C ILE A 233 7.53 -26.10 -2.36
N THR A 234 7.41 -27.36 -2.79
CA THR A 234 8.36 -28.41 -2.40
C THR A 234 9.71 -28.29 -3.10
N PHE A 235 9.74 -27.98 -4.39
CA PHE A 235 10.96 -27.90 -5.20
C PHE A 235 11.78 -26.64 -4.89
N GLN A 236 11.16 -25.48 -4.66
CA GLN A 236 11.90 -24.27 -4.27
C GLN A 236 12.49 -24.38 -2.86
N ASN A 237 11.80 -25.02 -1.91
CA ASN A 237 12.38 -25.29 -0.59
C ASN A 237 13.62 -26.21 -0.69
N ILE A 238 13.61 -27.18 -1.62
CA ILE A 238 14.75 -28.08 -1.85
C ILE A 238 15.89 -27.37 -2.59
N GLN A 239 15.59 -26.58 -3.62
CA GLN A 239 16.62 -25.93 -4.42
C GLN A 239 17.29 -24.76 -3.68
N TYR A 240 16.57 -24.03 -2.83
CA TYR A 240 17.17 -23.04 -1.93
C TYR A 240 18.03 -23.70 -0.85
N TYR A 241 17.64 -24.86 -0.31
CA TYR A 241 18.48 -25.61 0.64
C TYR A 241 19.78 -26.13 0.00
N ILE A 242 19.73 -26.53 -1.27
CA ILE A 242 20.89 -27.05 -2.00
C ILE A 242 21.84 -25.92 -2.46
N THR A 243 21.33 -24.71 -2.70
CA THR A 243 22.17 -23.58 -3.16
C THR A 243 22.85 -22.84 -1.99
N PHE A 244 22.43 -23.08 -0.75
CA PHE A 244 22.98 -22.47 0.47
C PHE A 244 23.75 -23.45 1.39
N LEU A 245 23.97 -24.69 0.95
CA LEU A 245 24.91 -25.67 1.53
C LEU A 245 26.14 -25.80 0.64
#